data_AF-A0A401ZN25-F1
#
_entry.id   AF-A0A401ZN25-F1
#
_cell.length_a   1.000
_cell.length_b   1.000
_cell.length_c   1.000
_cell.angle_alpha   90.00
_cell.angle_beta   90.00
_cell.angle_gamma   90.00
#
_symmetry.space_group_name_H-M   'P 1'
#
loop_
_entity.id
_entity.type
_entity.pdbx_description
1 polymer ?
#
loop_
_entity_poly.entity_id
_entity_poly.type
_entity_poly.pdbx_seq_one_letter_code
_entity_poly.pdbx_strand_id
1 'polypeptide(L)'
;MEGIHVIRECFPTHAINGAGVRRDAHQCVPGVAQGHVQWRWICVMLAFCFVCIHAAAAKIAEVKNGTTMFKDVNHQRPWRRVAIFGLRYGWIVLLLLGILWFPFDWLSEVWPAFGAPFRQVFHNAHDHFIGHTVFFFIIGMLILYIIPALRRQLHWYILGLIMAALVQETIQAFFRDQLPTFTDFNAFQGDALGGLAAWMVWFVLGVVLTVMKSQAAKT
;
A
#
# COMPACT_ATOMS: atom_id res chain seq x y z
N MET A 1 -9.77 -10.16 41.55
CA MET A 1 -10.44 -10.30 40.24
C MET A 1 -11.35 -9.09 40.09
N GLU A 2 -10.77 -7.99 39.60
CA GLU A 2 -11.49 -6.73 39.41
C GLU A 2 -12.19 -6.77 38.05
N GLY A 3 -13.50 -6.55 38.06
CA GLY A 3 -14.36 -6.59 36.89
C GLY A 3 -14.05 -5.42 35.96
N ILE A 4 -13.79 -5.72 34.69
CA ILE A 4 -13.65 -4.72 33.63
C ILE A 4 -15.03 -4.09 33.40
N HIS A 5 -15.19 -2.86 33.85
CA HIS A 5 -16.36 -2.04 33.54
C HIS A 5 -16.31 -1.63 32.07
N VAL A 6 -17.14 -2.27 31.24
CA VAL A 6 -17.38 -1.85 29.86
C VAL A 6 -18.24 -0.59 29.90
N ILE A 7 -17.63 0.57 29.62
CA ILE A 7 -18.34 1.83 29.47
C ILE A 7 -19.16 1.75 28.18
N ARG A 8 -20.49 1.71 28.31
CA ARG A 8 -21.41 1.86 27.17
C ARG A 8 -21.69 3.34 26.95
N GLU A 9 -21.24 3.88 25.84
CA GLU A 9 -21.72 5.17 25.35
C GLU A 9 -23.04 4.93 24.60
N CYS A 10 -24.16 5.46 25.11
CA CYS A 10 -25.42 5.45 24.38
C CYS A 10 -25.69 6.88 23.89
N PHE A 11 -25.74 7.07 22.57
CA PHE A 11 -25.98 8.37 21.93
C PHE A 11 -27.49 8.58 21.72
N PRO A 12 -28.04 9.79 21.98
CA PRO A 12 -29.43 10.10 21.69
C PRO A 12 -29.63 10.33 20.20
N THR A 13 -30.47 9.52 19.54
CA THR A 13 -30.93 9.75 18.17
C THR A 13 -32.34 10.34 18.17
N HIS A 14 -32.51 11.53 17.60
CA HIS A 14 -33.82 12.16 17.43
C HIS A 14 -34.49 11.63 16.16
N ALA A 15 -35.39 10.66 16.31
CA ALA A 15 -36.29 10.25 15.22
C ALA A 15 -37.57 11.11 15.24
N ILE A 16 -37.82 11.86 14.17
CA ILE A 16 -39.06 12.62 13.98
C ILE A 16 -40.05 11.73 13.24
N ASN A 17 -40.95 11.08 13.97
CA ASN A 17 -42.12 10.45 13.36
C ASN A 17 -43.20 11.53 13.13
N GLY A 18 -43.78 11.56 11.92
CA GLY A 18 -44.81 12.52 11.48
C GLY A 18 -46.16 12.48 12.22
N ALA A 19 -46.21 11.92 13.44
CA ALA A 19 -47.39 11.84 14.27
C ALA A 19 -47.21 12.49 15.67
N GLY A 20 -46.17 13.31 15.87
CA GLY A 20 -46.06 14.16 17.07
C GLY A 20 -45.84 13.42 18.40
N VAL A 21 -45.53 12.12 18.40
CA VAL A 21 -45.20 11.37 19.61
C VAL A 21 -43.70 11.15 19.69
N ARG A 22 -43.05 11.94 20.56
CA ARG A 22 -41.62 11.80 20.92
C ARG A 22 -41.46 10.55 21.80
N ARG A 23 -40.78 9.52 21.30
CA ARG A 23 -40.28 8.41 22.13
C ARG A 23 -38.77 8.38 22.07
N ASP A 24 -38.14 8.53 23.22
CA ASP A 24 -36.69 8.42 23.37
C ASP A 24 -36.30 6.94 23.37
N ALA A 25 -35.80 6.43 22.24
CA ALA A 25 -35.28 5.07 22.13
C ALA A 25 -33.75 5.11 22.23
N HIS A 26 -33.20 4.57 23.33
CA HIS A 26 -31.76 4.40 23.49
C HIS A 26 -31.31 3.11 22.81
N GLN A 27 -30.65 3.23 21.66
CA GLN A 27 -30.07 2.10 20.96
C GLN A 27 -28.62 1.92 21.42
N CYS A 28 -28.39 0.98 22.36
CA CYS A 28 -27.03 0.66 22.81
C CYS A 28 -26.47 -0.47 21.94
N VAL A 29 -25.46 -0.14 21.13
CA VAL A 29 -24.76 -1.09 20.24
C VAL A 29 -23.75 -1.90 21.07
N PRO A 30 -23.70 -3.24 20.98
CA PRO A 30 -22.72 -4.04 21.71
C PRO A 30 -21.30 -3.78 21.20
N GLY A 31 -20.39 -3.44 22.12
CA GLY A 31 -18.97 -3.30 21.81
C GLY A 31 -18.35 -4.64 21.42
N VAL A 32 -17.91 -4.75 20.18
CA VAL A 32 -17.22 -5.92 19.63
C VAL A 32 -15.80 -5.96 20.18
N ALA A 33 -15.44 -7.03 20.90
CA ALA A 33 -14.09 -7.25 21.39
C ALA A 33 -13.16 -7.66 20.23
N GLN A 34 -12.44 -6.70 19.65
CA GLN A 34 -11.69 -6.85 18.39
C GLN A 34 -10.15 -6.90 18.59
N GLY A 35 -9.66 -7.48 19.69
CA GLY A 35 -8.25 -7.29 20.12
C GLY A 35 -7.20 -8.33 19.66
N HIS A 36 -7.57 -9.56 19.29
CA HIS A 36 -6.58 -10.66 19.16
C HIS A 36 -6.28 -11.17 17.75
N VAL A 37 -7.06 -10.77 16.73
CA VAL A 37 -6.88 -11.26 15.36
C VAL A 37 -5.79 -10.48 14.60
N GLN A 38 -5.49 -9.25 15.02
CA GLN A 38 -4.61 -8.28 14.34
C GLN A 38 -3.16 -8.76 14.07
N TRP A 39 -2.51 -9.46 14.99
CA TRP A 39 -1.07 -9.75 14.88
C TRP A 39 -0.73 -10.94 13.97
N ARG A 40 -1.66 -11.89 13.78
CA ARG A 40 -1.40 -13.09 12.97
C ARG A 40 -1.30 -12.78 11.48
N TRP A 41 -1.92 -11.70 11.01
CA TRP A 41 -2.04 -11.38 9.59
C TRP A 41 -0.97 -10.43 9.07
N ILE A 42 -0.43 -9.55 9.91
CA ILE A 42 0.81 -8.81 9.63
C ILE A 42 1.94 -9.80 9.24
N CYS A 43 2.00 -10.97 9.90
CA CYS A 43 2.95 -12.03 9.56
C CYS A 43 2.71 -12.65 8.17
N VAL A 44 1.45 -12.85 7.75
CA VAL A 44 1.10 -13.41 6.43
C VAL A 44 1.42 -12.42 5.31
N MET A 45 1.16 -11.15 5.56
CA MET A 45 1.40 -10.04 4.65
C MET A 45 2.90 -9.83 4.37
N LEU A 46 3.71 -9.86 5.44
CA LEU A 46 5.17 -9.83 5.34
C LEU A 46 5.71 -11.06 4.60
N ALA A 47 5.12 -12.24 4.81
CA ALA A 47 5.50 -13.46 4.09
C ALA A 47 5.23 -13.35 2.57
N PHE A 48 4.09 -12.76 2.16
CA PHE A 48 3.77 -12.59 0.74
C PHE A 48 4.70 -11.59 0.05
N CYS A 49 5.00 -10.47 0.70
CA CYS A 49 5.96 -9.49 0.18
C CYS A 49 7.37 -10.11 0.03
N PHE A 50 7.76 -10.99 0.96
CA PHE A 50 9.02 -11.73 0.89
C PHE A 50 9.06 -12.70 -0.31
N VAL A 51 7.94 -13.38 -0.61
CA VAL A 51 7.81 -14.28 -1.78
C VAL A 51 7.92 -13.51 -3.10
N CYS A 52 7.25 -12.36 -3.24
CA CYS A 52 7.33 -11.54 -4.46
C CYS A 52 8.75 -11.00 -4.71
N ILE A 53 9.44 -10.56 -3.65
CA ILE A 53 10.84 -10.12 -3.73
C ILE A 53 11.75 -11.29 -4.13
N HIS A 54 11.50 -12.50 -3.62
CA HIS A 54 12.22 -13.71 -4.01
C HIS A 54 11.96 -14.13 -5.46
N ALA A 55 10.73 -14.04 -5.96
CA ALA A 55 10.38 -14.40 -7.33
C ALA A 55 11.00 -13.43 -8.36
N ALA A 56 10.98 -12.13 -8.08
CA ALA A 56 11.65 -11.12 -8.91
C ALA A 56 13.17 -11.30 -8.93
N ALA A 57 13.76 -11.65 -7.78
CA ALA A 57 15.15 -12.05 -7.67
C ALA A 57 15.46 -13.29 -8.53
N ALA A 58 14.67 -14.36 -8.43
CA ALA A 58 14.91 -15.59 -9.19
C ALA A 58 14.94 -15.37 -10.71
N LYS A 59 14.06 -14.51 -11.25
CA LYS A 59 14.02 -14.23 -12.69
C LYS A 59 15.23 -13.45 -13.21
N ILE A 60 15.82 -12.59 -12.39
CA ILE A 60 17.08 -11.89 -12.70
C ILE A 60 18.26 -12.89 -12.71
N ALA A 61 18.16 -13.99 -11.97
CA ALA A 61 19.15 -15.07 -12.00
C ALA A 61 19.09 -15.89 -13.30
N GLU A 62 17.88 -16.17 -13.79
CA GLU A 62 17.65 -17.04 -14.95
C GLU A 62 18.13 -16.43 -16.27
N VAL A 63 17.98 -15.11 -16.45
CA VAL A 63 18.50 -14.37 -17.62
C VAL A 63 20.03 -14.46 -17.74
N LYS A 64 20.74 -14.84 -16.67
CA LYS A 64 22.20 -14.94 -16.65
C LYS A 64 22.74 -16.33 -17.01
N ASN A 65 21.92 -17.38 -17.05
CA ASN A 65 22.37 -18.76 -17.25
C ASN A 65 22.49 -19.18 -18.73
N GLY A 66 22.10 -18.33 -19.69
CA GLY A 66 22.12 -18.67 -21.11
C GLY A 66 23.47 -18.46 -21.83
N THR A 67 24.50 -17.93 -21.18
CA THR A 67 25.77 -17.65 -21.88
C THR A 67 26.97 -17.99 -21.01
N THR A 68 27.76 -18.93 -21.52
CA THR A 68 29.15 -19.30 -21.17
C THR A 68 29.35 -20.39 -20.12
N MET A 69 29.63 -21.57 -20.67
CA MET A 69 30.49 -22.63 -20.13
C MET A 69 31.91 -22.06 -19.86
N PHE A 70 32.04 -21.21 -18.84
CA PHE A 70 33.33 -20.84 -18.27
C PHE A 70 33.29 -21.04 -16.75
N LYS A 71 33.94 -22.14 -16.39
CA LYS A 71 34.37 -22.57 -15.07
C LYS A 71 35.29 -21.49 -14.49
N ASP A 72 34.85 -20.74 -13.49
CA ASP A 72 35.47 -20.80 -12.15
C ASP A 72 34.87 -19.81 -11.14
N VAL A 73 34.48 -20.41 -10.00
CA VAL A 73 34.62 -19.98 -8.61
C VAL A 73 34.43 -18.48 -8.27
N ASN A 74 33.42 -18.24 -7.40
CA ASN A 74 33.15 -17.01 -6.64
C ASN A 74 32.01 -16.08 -7.15
N HIS A 75 31.07 -16.60 -7.93
CA HIS A 75 29.88 -15.85 -8.39
C HIS A 75 28.68 -15.85 -7.41
N GLN A 76 28.81 -16.37 -6.19
CA GLN A 76 27.74 -16.37 -5.17
C GLN A 76 27.56 -15.05 -4.39
N ARG A 77 28.37 -14.01 -4.66
CA ARG A 77 28.31 -12.74 -3.88
C ARG A 77 27.34 -11.64 -4.34
N PRO A 78 26.69 -11.63 -5.51
CA PRO A 78 25.78 -10.54 -5.86
C PRO A 78 24.46 -10.63 -5.10
N TRP A 79 23.90 -11.85 -4.95
CA TRP A 79 22.64 -12.08 -4.23
C TRP A 79 22.71 -11.69 -2.77
N ARG A 80 23.84 -11.96 -2.10
CA ARG A 80 24.02 -11.58 -0.69
C ARG A 80 24.06 -10.07 -0.50
N ARG A 81 24.62 -9.30 -1.45
CA ARG A 81 24.61 -7.83 -1.40
C ARG A 81 23.21 -7.26 -1.69
N VAL A 82 22.52 -7.80 -2.68
CA VAL A 82 21.13 -7.42 -3.00
C VAL A 82 20.19 -7.76 -1.84
N ALA A 83 20.35 -8.93 -1.23
CA ALA A 83 19.57 -9.34 -0.07
C ALA A 83 19.85 -8.46 1.14
N ILE A 84 21.11 -8.11 1.44
CA ILE A 84 21.44 -7.23 2.57
C ILE A 84 20.96 -5.79 2.34
N PHE A 85 21.10 -5.25 1.11
CA PHE A 85 20.54 -3.94 0.77
C PHE A 85 19.01 -3.96 0.81
N GLY A 86 18.40 -5.01 0.24
CA GLY A 86 16.97 -5.26 0.29
C GLY A 86 16.45 -5.38 1.72
N LEU A 87 17.18 -6.02 2.64
CA LEU A 87 16.78 -6.12 4.03
C LEU A 87 16.93 -4.77 4.77
N ARG A 88 18.03 -4.04 4.51
CA ARG A 88 18.36 -2.80 5.23
C ARG A 88 17.52 -1.60 4.80
N TYR A 89 17.05 -1.55 3.56
CA TYR A 89 16.15 -0.50 3.07
C TYR A 89 14.72 -0.98 2.87
N GLY A 90 14.53 -2.29 2.70
CA GLY A 90 13.22 -2.89 2.52
C GLY A 90 12.34 -2.76 3.76
N TRP A 91 12.89 -2.64 4.97
CA TRP A 91 12.04 -2.38 6.14
C TRP A 91 11.41 -0.98 6.12
N ILE A 92 12.09 0.05 5.58
CA ILE A 92 11.50 1.39 5.41
C ILE A 92 10.37 1.33 4.36
N VAL A 93 10.60 0.60 3.28
CA VAL A 93 9.58 0.35 2.25
C VAL A 93 8.41 -0.43 2.81
N LEU A 94 8.67 -1.48 3.60
CA LEU A 94 7.64 -2.30 4.26
C LEU A 94 6.90 -1.50 5.33
N LEU A 95 7.56 -0.56 6.01
CA LEU A 95 6.93 0.34 6.98
C LEU A 95 6.02 1.33 6.24
N LEU A 96 6.50 1.93 5.14
CA LEU A 96 5.68 2.80 4.29
C LEU A 96 4.54 2.04 3.61
N LEU A 97 4.75 0.79 3.20
CA LEU A 97 3.68 -0.09 2.70
C LEU A 97 2.72 -0.53 3.81
N GLY A 98 3.21 -0.70 5.04
CA GLY A 98 2.38 -1.00 6.20
C GLY A 98 1.48 0.18 6.56
N ILE A 99 1.99 1.41 6.39
CA ILE A 99 1.21 2.65 6.47
C ILE A 99 0.24 2.74 5.27
N LEU A 100 0.69 2.40 4.05
CA LEU A 100 -0.13 2.39 2.82
C LEU A 100 -1.34 1.46 2.94
N TRP A 101 -1.12 0.24 3.45
CA TRP A 101 -2.18 -0.76 3.63
C TRP A 101 -2.93 -0.61 4.94
N PHE A 102 -2.58 0.39 5.76
CA PHE A 102 -3.39 0.69 6.92
C PHE A 102 -4.71 1.29 6.42
N PRO A 103 -5.86 0.69 6.73
CA PRO A 103 -7.14 1.18 6.26
C PRO A 103 -7.46 2.47 7.04
N PHE A 104 -6.97 3.61 6.55
CA PHE A 104 -7.15 4.91 7.21
C PHE A 104 -8.62 5.25 7.41
N ASP A 105 -9.46 4.81 6.48
CA ASP A 105 -10.90 4.95 6.55
C ASP A 105 -11.46 4.20 7.78
N TRP A 106 -11.10 2.93 7.95
CA TRP A 106 -11.41 2.15 9.15
C TRP A 106 -10.79 2.74 10.42
N LEU A 107 -9.55 3.24 10.36
CA LEU A 107 -8.91 3.91 11.50
C LEU A 107 -9.71 5.14 11.94
N SER A 108 -10.23 5.89 10.96
CA SER A 108 -11.05 7.08 11.20
C SER A 108 -12.40 6.75 11.83
N GLU A 109 -12.90 5.52 11.63
CA GLU A 109 -14.10 4.98 12.25
C GLU A 109 -13.83 4.53 13.69
N VAL A 110 -12.76 3.75 13.92
CA VAL A 110 -12.46 3.20 15.26
C VAL A 110 -11.78 4.19 16.19
N TRP A 111 -11.11 5.23 15.67
CA TRP A 111 -10.43 6.24 16.47
C TRP A 111 -10.92 7.66 16.11
N PRO A 112 -11.96 8.17 16.78
CA PRO A 112 -12.59 9.45 16.46
C PRO A 112 -11.63 10.65 16.46
N ALA A 113 -10.62 10.64 17.32
CA ALA A 113 -9.60 11.69 17.39
C ALA A 113 -8.73 11.77 16.12
N PHE A 114 -8.49 10.62 15.46
CA PHE A 114 -7.85 10.58 14.14
C PHE A 114 -8.85 10.93 13.03
N GLY A 115 -10.10 10.49 13.17
CA GLY A 115 -11.12 10.71 12.14
C GLY A 115 -11.52 12.18 11.96
N ALA A 116 -11.50 13.01 13.00
CA ALA A 116 -11.82 14.44 12.90
C ALA A 116 -10.88 15.21 11.93
N PRO A 117 -9.54 15.21 12.11
CA PRO A 117 -8.65 15.85 11.15
C PRO A 117 -8.63 15.15 9.80
N PHE A 118 -8.78 13.82 9.75
CA PHE A 118 -8.85 13.08 8.49
C PHE A 118 -10.01 13.56 7.62
N ARG A 119 -11.22 13.68 8.18
CA ARG A 119 -12.40 14.20 7.47
C ARG A 119 -12.30 15.69 7.11
N GLN A 120 -11.48 16.47 7.81
CA GLN A 120 -11.19 17.86 7.43
C GLN A 120 -10.27 17.94 6.20
N VAL A 121 -9.32 17.02 6.08
CA VAL A 121 -8.37 16.97 4.95
C VAL A 121 -9.01 16.30 3.73
N PHE A 122 -9.79 15.24 3.93
CA PHE A 122 -10.45 14.46 2.89
C PHE A 122 -11.96 14.66 2.97
N HIS A 123 -12.42 15.88 2.71
CA HIS A 123 -13.82 16.24 2.86
C HIS A 123 -14.68 15.62 1.76
N ASN A 124 -14.14 15.49 0.54
CA ASN A 124 -14.86 14.96 -0.62
C ASN A 124 -14.15 13.76 -1.24
N ALA A 125 -14.90 12.96 -2.02
CA ALA A 125 -14.34 11.84 -2.80
C ALA A 125 -13.21 12.30 -3.75
N HIS A 126 -13.27 13.53 -4.24
CA HIS A 126 -12.21 14.11 -5.07
C HIS A 126 -10.90 14.31 -4.30
N ASP A 127 -10.97 14.82 -3.07
CA ASP A 127 -9.78 15.04 -2.23
C ASP A 127 -9.16 13.70 -1.84
N HIS A 128 -10.00 12.70 -1.55
CA HIS A 128 -9.57 11.33 -1.30
C HIS A 128 -8.83 10.72 -2.51
N PHE A 129 -9.36 10.92 -3.73
CA PHE A 129 -8.72 10.51 -4.98
C PHE A 129 -7.36 11.17 -5.20
N ILE A 130 -7.26 12.49 -4.95
CA ILE A 130 -5.98 13.22 -5.05
C ILE A 130 -4.99 12.67 -4.01
N GLY A 131 -5.44 12.43 -2.78
CA GLY A 131 -4.64 11.82 -1.72
C GLY A 131 -4.03 10.49 -2.15
N HIS A 132 -4.86 9.56 -2.63
CA HIS A 132 -4.42 8.27 -3.16
C HIS A 132 -3.40 8.44 -4.30
N THR A 133 -3.70 9.32 -5.27
CA THR A 133 -2.82 9.56 -6.42
C THR A 133 -1.44 10.06 -6.00
N VAL A 134 -1.38 11.08 -5.12
CA VAL A 134 -0.12 11.65 -4.63
C VAL A 134 0.65 10.61 -3.81
N PHE A 135 -0.05 9.84 -2.98
CA PHE A 135 0.58 8.85 -2.14
C PHE A 135 1.20 7.70 -2.96
N PHE A 136 0.44 7.13 -3.91
CA PHE A 136 0.95 6.11 -4.84
C PHE A 136 2.06 6.64 -5.75
N PHE A 137 2.04 7.92 -6.11
CA PHE A 137 3.15 8.57 -6.80
C PHE A 137 4.44 8.53 -5.96
N ILE A 138 4.38 8.94 -4.69
CA ILE A 138 5.56 8.94 -3.79
C ILE A 138 6.08 7.52 -3.58
N ILE A 139 5.20 6.56 -3.30
CA ILE A 139 5.57 5.16 -3.12
C ILE A 139 6.14 4.57 -4.40
N GLY A 140 5.52 4.86 -5.55
CA GLY A 140 6.02 4.45 -6.87
C GLY A 140 7.42 4.99 -7.14
N MET A 141 7.67 6.27 -6.85
CA MET A 141 8.99 6.89 -6.98
C MET A 141 10.03 6.20 -6.10
N LEU A 142 9.67 5.86 -4.87
CA LEU A 142 10.54 5.15 -3.93
C LEU A 142 10.83 3.71 -4.36
N ILE A 143 9.82 2.97 -4.82
CA ILE A 143 9.97 1.61 -5.35
C ILE A 143 10.92 1.63 -6.54
N LEU A 144 10.72 2.56 -7.48
CA LEU A 144 11.60 2.72 -8.63
C LEU A 144 13.01 3.15 -8.20
N TYR A 145 13.14 4.00 -7.18
CA TYR A 145 14.43 4.37 -6.62
C TYR A 145 15.20 3.14 -6.09
N ILE A 146 14.53 2.29 -5.33
CA ILE A 146 15.15 1.12 -4.65
C ILE A 146 15.36 -0.05 -5.61
N ILE A 147 14.44 -0.27 -6.55
CA ILE A 147 14.45 -1.39 -7.49
C ILE A 147 14.68 -0.84 -8.91
N PRO A 148 15.93 -0.56 -9.29
CA PRO A 148 16.24 0.03 -10.60
C PRO A 148 15.86 -0.89 -11.77
N ALA A 149 15.73 -2.20 -11.54
CA ALA A 149 15.28 -3.15 -12.55
C ALA A 149 13.86 -2.81 -13.09
N LEU A 150 12.96 -2.34 -12.21
CA LEU A 150 11.58 -2.00 -12.59
C LEU A 150 11.50 -0.76 -13.50
N ARG A 151 12.50 0.14 -13.45
CA ARG A 151 12.54 1.34 -14.31
C ARG A 151 12.58 0.97 -15.79
N ARG A 152 13.20 -0.15 -16.14
CA ARG A 152 13.38 -0.60 -17.54
C ARG A 152 12.29 -1.55 -18.01
N GLN A 153 11.55 -2.15 -17.08
CA GLN A 153 10.58 -3.20 -17.39
C GLN A 153 9.19 -2.77 -16.95
N LEU A 154 8.61 -1.83 -17.71
CA LEU A 154 7.31 -1.22 -17.41
C LEU A 154 6.20 -2.25 -17.16
N HIS A 155 6.18 -3.36 -17.91
CA HIS A 155 5.16 -4.40 -17.73
C HIS A 155 5.22 -5.08 -16.35
N TRP A 156 6.41 -5.32 -15.78
CA TRP A 156 6.53 -5.85 -14.41
C TRP A 156 6.14 -4.81 -13.37
N TYR A 157 6.42 -3.54 -13.63
CA TYR A 157 5.99 -2.46 -12.75
C TYR A 157 4.46 -2.32 -12.74
N ILE A 158 3.82 -2.31 -13.90
CA ILE A 158 2.35 -2.29 -14.04
C ILE A 158 1.73 -3.53 -13.38
N LEU A 159 2.27 -4.73 -13.63
CA LEU A 159 1.79 -5.95 -12.97
C LEU A 159 1.90 -5.84 -11.45
N GLY A 160 3.02 -5.29 -10.95
CA GLY A 160 3.20 -5.03 -9.52
C GLY A 160 2.17 -4.07 -8.95
N LEU A 161 1.84 -2.98 -9.66
CA LEU A 161 0.79 -2.04 -9.25
C LEU A 161 -0.59 -2.70 -9.20
N ILE A 162 -0.94 -3.48 -10.24
CA ILE A 162 -2.21 -4.22 -10.28
C ILE A 162 -2.31 -5.19 -9.10
N MET A 163 -1.25 -5.96 -8.85
CA MET A 163 -1.22 -6.90 -7.73
C MET A 163 -1.32 -6.17 -6.38
N ALA A 164 -0.65 -5.03 -6.22
CA ALA A 164 -0.72 -4.24 -5.00
C ALA A 164 -2.13 -3.70 -4.75
N ALA A 165 -2.79 -3.16 -5.78
CA ALA A 165 -4.16 -2.67 -5.69
C ALA A 165 -5.16 -3.80 -5.37
N LEU A 166 -5.02 -4.96 -6.01
CA LEU A 166 -5.85 -6.14 -5.73
C LEU A 166 -5.72 -6.61 -4.27
N VAL A 167 -4.48 -6.67 -3.77
CA VAL A 167 -4.22 -7.08 -2.39
C VAL A 167 -4.79 -6.05 -1.42
N GLN A 168 -4.64 -4.75 -1.70
CA GLN A 168 -5.19 -3.68 -0.88
C GLN A 168 -6.72 -3.78 -0.79
N GLU A 169 -7.41 -3.91 -1.92
CA GLU A 169 -8.88 -4.06 -1.97
C GLU A 169 -9.34 -5.31 -1.21
N THR A 170 -8.64 -6.44 -1.41
CA THR A 170 -8.96 -7.70 -0.72
C THR A 170 -8.83 -7.55 0.80
N ILE A 171 -7.78 -6.87 1.27
CA ILE A 171 -7.56 -6.61 2.69
C ILE A 171 -8.65 -5.69 3.24
N GLN A 172 -9.00 -4.61 2.53
CA GLN A 172 -10.03 -3.66 2.96
C GLN A 172 -11.42 -4.32 3.03
N ALA A 173 -11.79 -5.09 2.02
CA ALA A 173 -13.05 -5.84 1.99
C ALA A 173 -13.13 -6.83 3.17
N PHE A 174 -12.01 -7.51 3.45
CA PHE A 174 -11.91 -8.43 4.59
C PHE A 174 -12.11 -7.70 5.93
N PHE A 175 -11.54 -6.52 6.13
CA PHE A 175 -11.75 -5.72 7.35
C PHE A 175 -13.17 -5.17 7.51
N ARG A 176 -13.91 -5.05 6.40
CA ARG A 176 -15.30 -4.60 6.38
C ARG A 176 -16.31 -5.74 6.47
N ASP A 177 -15.86 -6.99 6.61
CA ASP A 177 -16.70 -8.21 6.53
C ASP A 177 -17.57 -8.23 5.25
N GLN A 178 -17.06 -7.67 4.15
CA GLN A 178 -17.73 -7.59 2.86
C GLN A 178 -16.96 -8.40 1.81
N LEU A 179 -17.67 -8.88 0.79
CA LEU A 179 -17.00 -9.46 -0.37
C LEU A 179 -16.25 -8.35 -1.13
N PRO A 180 -15.04 -8.61 -1.67
CA PRO A 180 -14.32 -7.63 -2.45
C PRO A 180 -15.15 -7.22 -3.66
N THR A 181 -15.66 -6.00 -3.63
CA THR A 181 -16.43 -5.41 -4.71
C THR A 181 -15.57 -4.37 -5.39
N PHE A 182 -15.29 -4.55 -6.68
CA PHE A 182 -14.62 -3.54 -7.53
C PHE A 182 -15.51 -2.33 -7.83
N THR A 183 -16.36 -1.94 -6.88
CA THR A 183 -17.31 -0.84 -7.01
C THR A 183 -16.60 0.51 -6.94
N ASP A 184 -15.50 0.61 -6.20
CA ASP A 184 -14.69 1.84 -6.12
C ASP A 184 -13.60 1.91 -7.20
N PHE A 185 -14.05 1.93 -8.46
CA PHE A 185 -13.16 2.11 -9.61
C PHE A 185 -12.33 3.41 -9.51
N ASN A 186 -12.85 4.43 -8.84
CA ASN A 186 -12.15 5.69 -8.61
C ASN A 186 -10.89 5.52 -7.76
N ALA A 187 -10.92 4.69 -6.71
CA ALA A 187 -9.75 4.45 -5.87
C ALA A 187 -8.65 3.75 -6.68
N PHE A 188 -9.02 2.73 -7.44
CA PHE A 188 -8.11 2.03 -8.34
C PHE A 188 -7.49 2.95 -9.40
N GLN A 189 -8.28 3.87 -9.96
CA GLN A 189 -7.78 4.87 -10.91
C GLN A 189 -6.72 5.78 -10.28
N GLY A 190 -6.93 6.23 -9.04
CA GLY A 190 -5.97 7.07 -8.33
C GLY A 190 -4.65 6.34 -8.10
N ASP A 191 -4.71 5.09 -7.66
CA ASP A 191 -3.55 4.24 -7.40
C ASP A 191 -2.74 4.00 -8.69
N ALA A 192 -3.43 3.66 -9.79
CA ALA A 192 -2.82 3.45 -11.09
C ALA A 192 -2.21 4.75 -11.66
N LEU A 193 -2.92 5.88 -11.55
CA LEU A 193 -2.47 7.18 -12.04
C LEU A 193 -1.21 7.63 -11.30
N GLY A 194 -1.19 7.51 -9.97
CA GLY A 194 -0.03 7.84 -9.14
C GLY A 194 1.19 7.00 -9.49
N GLY A 195 1.03 5.68 -9.56
CA GLY A 195 2.10 4.76 -9.92
C GLY A 195 2.64 5.01 -11.34
N LEU A 196 1.77 5.20 -12.33
CA LEU A 196 2.18 5.49 -13.71
C LEU A 196 2.90 6.85 -13.82
N ALA A 197 2.42 7.88 -13.13
CA ALA A 197 3.08 9.17 -13.07
C ALA A 197 4.51 9.07 -12.50
N ALA A 198 4.72 8.25 -11.46
CA ALA A 198 6.04 8.01 -10.90
C ALA A 198 6.99 7.38 -11.93
N TRP A 199 6.51 6.41 -12.70
CA TRP A 199 7.29 5.80 -13.76
C TRP A 199 7.64 6.80 -14.86
N MET A 200 6.67 7.61 -15.31
CA MET A 200 6.89 8.62 -16.33
C MET A 200 7.96 9.64 -15.92
N VAL A 201 7.92 10.14 -14.68
CA VAL A 201 8.94 11.05 -14.14
C VAL A 201 10.33 10.42 -14.16
N TRP A 202 10.45 9.17 -13.72
CA TRP A 202 11.73 8.44 -13.75
C TRP A 202 12.24 8.22 -15.18
N PHE A 203 11.35 7.92 -16.11
CA PHE A 203 11.68 7.73 -17.51
C PHE A 203 12.25 9.02 -18.12
N VAL A 204 11.55 10.14 -17.96
CA VAL A 204 12.00 11.46 -18.44
C VAL A 204 13.34 11.84 -17.83
N LEU A 205 13.52 11.67 -16.52
CA LEU A 205 14.78 11.94 -15.85
C LEU A 205 15.93 11.10 -16.43
N GLY A 206 15.68 9.81 -16.70
CA GLY A 206 16.65 8.92 -17.33
C GLY A 206 17.06 9.37 -18.74
N VAL A 207 16.11 9.85 -19.54
CA VAL A 207 16.38 10.41 -20.88
C VAL A 207 17.23 11.66 -20.77
N VAL A 208 16.85 12.63 -19.93
CA VAL A 208 17.59 13.89 -19.74
C VAL A 208 19.03 13.64 -19.32
N LEU A 209 19.25 12.80 -18.32
CA LEU A 209 20.60 12.47 -17.83
C LEU A 209 21.46 11.79 -18.91
N THR A 210 20.84 10.98 -19.77
CA THR A 210 21.54 10.34 -20.88
C THR A 210 21.99 11.37 -21.93
N VAL A 211 21.10 12.29 -22.30
CA VAL A 211 21.40 13.37 -23.26
C VAL A 211 22.54 14.26 -22.75
N MET A 212 22.47 14.70 -21.49
CA MET A 212 23.52 15.52 -20.87
C MET A 212 24.88 14.84 -20.88
N LYS A 213 24.92 13.54 -20.57
CA LYS A 213 26.16 12.74 -20.60
C LYS A 213 26.75 12.65 -22.02
N SER A 214 25.90 12.51 -23.03
CA SER A 214 26.34 12.48 -24.43
C SER A 214 26.89 13.83 -24.93
N GLN A 215 26.41 14.96 -24.38
CA GLN A 215 26.94 16.29 -24.71
C GLN A 215 28.31 16.52 -24.06
N ALA A 216 28.47 16.15 -22.78
CA ALA A 216 29.73 16.31 -22.05
C ALA A 216 30.89 15.47 -22.60
N ALA A 217 30.61 14.39 -23.33
CA ALA A 217 31.64 13.57 -23.96
C ALA A 217 32.17 14.13 -25.29
N LYS A 218 31.53 15.17 -25.84
CA LYS A 218 31.93 15.82 -27.11
C LYS A 218 32.81 17.05 -26.90
N THR A 219 32.93 17.53 -25.66
CA THR A 219 33.76 18.66 -25.23
C THR A 219 35.08 18.16 -24.69
#